data_AF-A0A3C0UIF4-F1
#
_entry.id   AF-A0A3C0UIF4-F1
#
_cell.length_a   1.000
_cell.length_b   1.000
_cell.length_c   1.000
_cell.angle_alpha   90.00
_cell.angle_beta   90.00
_cell.angle_gamma   90.00
#
_symmetry.space_group_name_H-M   'P 1'
#
loop_
_entity.id
_entity.type
_entity.pdbx_description
1 polymer ?
#
loop_
_entity_poly.entity_id
_entity_poly.type
_entity_poly.pdbx_seq_one_letter_code
_entity_poly.pdbx_strand_id
1 'polypeptide(L)'
;EVLEYEELDRLLDRHDVDAFRQRALNPDHPLTKGTVQGSDIHFQQREVSNRFHQDIPAIVENYMAEISKLTGREYHLFNYYGAPDAERLIIAMG
;
A
#
# COMPACT_ATOMS: atom_id res chain seq x y z
N GLU A 1 -9.78 -19.11 9.25
CA GLU A 1 -8.70 -19.24 10.23
C GLU A 1 -8.10 -17.87 10.45
N VAL A 2 -7.86 -17.50 11.70
CA VAL A 2 -7.33 -16.17 12.09
C VAL A 2 -5.81 -16.30 12.15
N LEU A 3 -5.09 -15.33 11.59
CA LEU A 3 -3.62 -15.29 11.70
C LEU A 3 -3.20 -14.86 13.10
N GLU A 4 -2.18 -15.51 13.65
CA GLU A 4 -1.67 -15.16 14.98
C GLU A 4 -0.92 -13.82 14.92
N TYR A 5 -0.97 -13.06 16.00
CA TYR A 5 -0.38 -11.71 16.01
C TYR A 5 1.13 -11.73 15.86
N GLU A 6 1.81 -12.76 16.38
CA GLU A 6 3.24 -12.94 16.21
C GLU A 6 3.64 -13.18 14.74
N GLU A 7 2.74 -13.74 13.92
CA GLU A 7 2.98 -13.94 12.49
C GLU A 7 2.83 -12.62 11.73
N LEU A 8 1.79 -11.86 12.04
CA LEU A 8 1.55 -10.54 11.45
C LEU A 8 2.64 -9.53 11.82
N ASP A 9 3.16 -9.59 13.05
CA ASP A 9 4.21 -8.69 13.52
C ASP A 9 5.50 -8.81 12.69
N ARG A 10 5.79 -10.01 12.15
CA ARG A 10 6.96 -10.27 11.30
C ARG A 10 6.86 -9.63 9.92
N LEU A 11 5.65 -9.34 9.46
CA LEU A 11 5.42 -8.69 8.16
C LEU A 11 5.51 -7.16 8.25
N LEU A 12 5.39 -6.59 9.45
CA LEU A 12 5.38 -5.15 9.64
C LEU A 12 6.79 -4.56 9.45
N ASP A 13 6.95 -3.67 8.46
CA ASP A 13 8.19 -2.93 8.27
C ASP A 13 8.38 -1.92 9.42
N ARG A 14 9.28 -2.28 10.35
CA ARG A 14 9.57 -1.46 11.53
C ARG A 14 10.28 -0.15 11.17
N HIS A 15 11.08 -0.14 10.12
CA HIS A 15 11.76 1.07 9.68
C HIS A 15 10.73 2.10 9.16
N ASP A 16 9.75 1.65 8.38
CA ASP A 16 8.69 2.53 7.88
C ASP A 16 7.75 3.02 8.99
N VAL A 17 7.47 2.19 9.99
CA VAL A 17 6.73 2.60 11.20
C VAL A 17 7.47 3.68 11.96
N ASP A 18 8.78 3.52 12.16
CA ASP A 18 9.58 4.51 12.88
C ASP A 18 9.72 5.81 12.07
N ALA A 19 9.90 5.71 10.75
CA ALA A 19 9.90 6.87 9.86
C ALA A 19 8.54 7.60 9.87
N PHE A 20 7.43 6.87 9.95
CA PHE A 20 6.09 7.45 10.13
C PHE A 20 5.99 8.23 11.45
N ARG A 21 6.45 7.64 12.56
CA ARG A 21 6.46 8.30 13.88
C ARG A 21 7.31 9.55 13.90
N GLN A 22 8.47 9.53 13.26
CA GLN A 22 9.36 10.71 13.16
C GLN A 22 8.72 11.88 12.39
N ARG A 23 7.79 11.61 11.46
CA ARG A 23 7.06 12.64 10.70
C ARG A 23 5.81 13.15 11.42
N ALA A 24 5.51 12.68 12.64
CA ALA A 24 4.34 13.11 13.41
C ALA A 24 4.45 14.58 13.85
N LEU A 25 3.31 15.19 14.15
CA LEU A 25 3.27 16.51 14.78
C LEU A 25 3.65 16.36 16.25
N ASN A 26 4.76 16.99 16.66
CA ASN A 26 5.25 16.98 18.03
C ASN A 26 5.89 18.35 18.35
N PRO A 27 5.57 18.99 19.49
CA PRO A 27 6.21 20.24 19.91
C PRO A 27 7.73 20.19 19.99
N ASP A 28 8.32 19.03 20.33
CA ASP A 28 9.78 18.86 20.45
C ASP A 28 10.50 18.85 19.09
N HIS A 29 9.76 18.58 18.01
CA HIS A 29 10.23 18.63 16.63
C HIS A 29 9.12 19.16 15.69
N PRO A 30 8.82 20.46 15.74
CA PRO A 30 7.62 21.03 15.14
C PRO A 30 7.69 21.04 13.61
N LEU A 31 6.54 20.83 12.98
CA LEU A 31 6.35 20.85 11.52
C LEU A 31 5.10 21.66 11.18
N THR A 32 5.12 22.40 10.08
CA THR A 32 3.93 23.05 9.51
C THR A 32 3.34 22.17 8.40
N LYS A 33 2.05 21.86 8.47
CA LYS A 33 1.31 21.08 7.47
C LYS A 33 -0.02 21.78 7.13
N GLY A 34 -0.51 21.58 5.91
CA GLY A 34 -1.83 22.08 5.49
C GLY A 34 -1.89 23.59 5.24
N THR A 35 -0.85 24.16 4.63
CA THR A 35 -0.83 25.58 4.27
C THR A 35 -1.80 25.90 3.13
N VAL A 36 -2.26 27.15 3.06
CA VAL A 36 -2.92 27.69 1.85
C VAL A 36 -1.84 28.05 0.84
N GLN A 37 -2.03 27.65 -0.42
CA GLN A 37 -1.03 27.79 -1.47
C GLN A 37 -1.63 28.42 -2.72
N GLY A 38 -0.87 29.31 -3.35
CA GLY A 38 -1.26 29.98 -4.58
C GLY A 38 -1.16 29.07 -5.81
N SER A 39 -1.65 29.57 -6.93
CA SER A 39 -1.59 28.88 -8.24
C SER A 39 -0.18 28.70 -8.79
N ASP A 40 0.79 29.42 -8.24
CA ASP A 40 2.21 29.36 -8.59
C ASP A 40 2.85 28.00 -8.23
N ILE A 41 2.43 27.39 -7.12
CA ILE A 41 3.04 26.14 -6.60
C ILE A 41 2.05 25.00 -6.37
N HIS A 42 0.75 25.28 -6.31
CA HIS A 42 -0.24 24.29 -5.89
C HIS A 42 -0.22 23.02 -6.76
N PHE A 43 -0.13 23.19 -8.09
CA PHE A 43 -0.19 22.05 -9.01
C PHE A 43 1.03 21.13 -8.84
N GLN A 44 2.22 21.71 -8.79
CA GLN A 44 3.47 21.00 -8.60
C GLN A 44 3.45 20.22 -7.28
N GLN A 45 2.94 20.82 -6.20
CA GLN A 45 2.82 20.13 -4.92
C GLN A 45 1.84 18.95 -4.94
N ARG A 46 0.77 19.01 -5.74
CA ARG A 46 -0.15 17.88 -5.91
C ARG A 46 0.51 16.71 -6.65
N GLU A 47 1.26 17.00 -7.71
CA GLU A 47 1.91 15.97 -8.53
C GLU A 47 3.05 15.23 -7.82
N VAL A 48 3.68 15.83 -6.80
CA VAL A 48 4.71 15.14 -5.97
C VAL A 48 4.17 13.87 -5.32
N SER A 49 2.85 13.79 -5.08
CA SER A 49 2.22 12.62 -4.46
C SER A 49 2.08 11.42 -5.41
N ASN A 50 2.26 11.61 -6.71
CA ASN A 50 2.02 10.57 -7.72
C ASN A 50 2.94 9.36 -7.55
N ARG A 51 4.22 9.58 -7.17
CA ARG A 51 5.16 8.48 -6.94
C ARG A 51 4.62 7.46 -5.94
N PHE A 52 4.00 7.94 -4.85
CA PHE A 52 3.44 7.05 -3.84
C PHE A 52 2.29 6.22 -4.38
N HIS A 53 1.48 6.78 -5.31
CA HIS A 53 0.41 6.02 -5.96
C HIS A 53 0.95 5.02 -6.98
N GLN A 54 2.03 5.36 -7.69
CA GLN A 54 2.71 4.48 -8.64
C GLN A 54 3.37 3.28 -7.93
N ASP A 55 3.83 3.47 -6.70
CA ASP A 55 4.49 2.42 -5.91
C ASP A 55 3.47 1.44 -5.26
N ILE A 56 2.23 1.88 -5.00
CA ILE A 56 1.19 1.07 -4.30
C ILE A 56 1.00 -0.32 -4.91
N PRO A 57 0.82 -0.51 -6.23
CA PRO A 57 0.59 -1.82 -6.81
C PRO A 57 1.69 -2.83 -6.44
N ALA A 58 2.96 -2.43 -6.54
CA ALA A 58 4.08 -3.31 -6.22
C ALA A 58 4.15 -3.63 -4.72
N ILE A 59 3.88 -2.65 -3.86
CA ILE A 59 3.84 -2.85 -2.40
C ILE A 59 2.73 -3.83 -2.01
N VAL A 60 1.53 -3.66 -2.56
CA VAL A 60 0.38 -4.54 -2.30
C VAL A 60 0.65 -5.96 -2.78
N GLU A 61 1.15 -6.11 -4.01
CA GLU A 61 1.50 -7.40 -4.60
C GLU A 61 2.56 -8.13 -3.75
N ASN A 62 3.57 -7.41 -3.27
CA ASN A 62 4.60 -7.96 -2.39
C ASN A 62 4.00 -8.51 -1.08
N TYR A 63 3.15 -7.73 -0.41
CA TYR A 63 2.50 -8.18 0.83
C TYR A 63 1.46 -9.29 0.60
N MET A 64 0.77 -9.30 -0.54
CA MET A 64 -0.06 -10.44 -0.96
C MET A 64 0.77 -11.71 -1.10
N ALA A 65 1.98 -11.62 -1.67
CA ALA A 65 2.90 -12.75 -1.77
C ALA A 65 3.38 -13.23 -0.39
N GLU A 66 3.71 -12.33 0.54
CA GLU A 66 4.07 -12.71 1.92
C GLU A 66 2.93 -13.42 2.66
N ILE A 67 1.70 -12.93 2.52
CA ILE A 67 0.51 -13.58 3.06
C ILE A 67 0.26 -14.94 2.38
N SER A 68 0.53 -15.04 1.08
CA SER A 68 0.42 -16.30 0.34
C SER A 68 1.39 -17.36 0.86
N LYS A 69 2.63 -16.97 1.20
CA LYS A 69 3.63 -17.85 1.82
C LYS A 69 3.17 -18.34 3.19
N LEU A 70 2.56 -17.46 3.99
CA LEU A 70 2.10 -17.78 5.35
C LEU A 70 0.87 -18.71 5.33
N THR A 71 -0.08 -18.45 4.43
CA THR A 71 -1.41 -19.09 4.45
C THR A 71 -1.59 -20.21 3.43
N GLY A 72 -0.69 -20.32 2.45
CA GLY A 72 -0.84 -21.19 1.28
C GLY A 72 -1.94 -20.75 0.30
N ARG A 73 -2.61 -19.63 0.55
CA ARG A 73 -3.63 -19.05 -0.35
C ARG A 73 -2.98 -18.02 -1.24
N GLU A 74 -2.96 -18.27 -2.54
CA GLU A 74 -2.36 -17.37 -3.51
C GLU A 74 -3.25 -16.16 -3.77
N TYR A 75 -2.67 -14.96 -3.70
CA TYR A 75 -3.32 -13.69 -3.96
C TYR A 75 -2.48 -12.83 -4.90
N HIS A 76 -3.14 -12.19 -5.85
CA HIS A 76 -2.61 -11.17 -6.74
C HIS A 76 -3.59 -10.00 -6.87
N LEU A 77 -3.13 -8.85 -7.37
CA LEU A 77 -3.99 -7.71 -7.72
C LEU A 77 -5.14 -8.10 -8.66
N PHE A 78 -4.88 -9.04 -9.57
CA PHE A 78 -5.89 -9.65 -10.44
C PHE A 78 -5.67 -11.16 -10.48
N ASN A 79 -6.70 -11.92 -10.13
CA ASN A 79 -6.68 -13.37 -10.22
C ASN A 79 -7.55 -13.85 -11.38
N TYR A 80 -7.08 -14.85 -12.10
CA TYR A 80 -7.86 -15.54 -13.12
C TYR A 80 -8.16 -16.96 -12.67
N TYR A 81 -9.42 -17.37 -12.81
CA TYR A 81 -9.86 -18.74 -12.63
C TYR A 81 -10.80 -19.13 -13.76
N GLY A 82 -10.46 -20.20 -14.48
CA GLY A 82 -11.22 -20.66 -15.63
C GLY A 82 -10.37 -21.43 -16.62
N ALA A 83 -10.94 -21.70 -17.79
CA ALA A 83 -10.25 -22.40 -18.87
C ALA A 83 -9.16 -21.51 -19.51
N PRO A 84 -7.91 -21.98 -19.68
CA PRO A 84 -6.84 -21.16 -20.27
C PRO A 84 -7.15 -20.60 -21.67
N ASP A 85 -8.09 -21.23 -22.38
CA ASP A 85 -8.58 -20.90 -23.72
C ASP A 85 -9.99 -20.27 -23.72
N ALA A 86 -10.43 -19.70 -22.59
CA ALA A 86 -11.75 -19.10 -22.48
C ALA A 86 -11.95 -17.93 -23.46
N GLU A 87 -12.98 -18.02 -24.31
CA GLU A 87 -13.36 -16.95 -25.26
C GLU A 87 -14.28 -15.88 -24.64
N ARG A 88 -14.86 -16.16 -23.46
CA ARG A 88 -15.82 -15.28 -22.77
C ARG A 88 -15.43 -15.20 -21.29
N LEU A 89 -15.21 -13.98 -20.82
CA LEU A 89 -14.81 -13.70 -19.45
C LEU A 89 -15.84 -12.82 -18.73
N ILE A 90 -15.93 -12.98 -17.42
CA ILE A 90 -16.65 -12.07 -16.53
C ILE A 90 -15.61 -11.46 -15.59
N ILE A 91 -15.60 -10.14 -15.48
CA ILE A 91 -14.83 -9.42 -14.47
C ILE A 91 -15.79 -9.10 -13.34
N ALA A 92 -15.48 -9.62 -12.15
CA ALA A 92 -16.26 -9.38 -10.94
C ALA A 92 -15.33 -8.93 -9.81
N MET A 93 -15.88 -8.15 -8.89
CA MET A 93 -15.21 -7.69 -7.67
C MET A 93 -16.20 -7.89 -6.52
N GLY A 94 -15.71 -8.37 -5.38
CA GLY A 94 -16.52 -8.69 -4.19
C GLY A 94 -15.67 -9.00 -2.98
#